data_AF-A0A5C7PCI8-F1
#
_entry.id   AF-A0A5C7PCI8-F1
#
_cell.length_a   1.000
_cell.length_b   1.000
_cell.length_c   1.000
_cell.angle_alpha   90.00
_cell.angle_beta   90.00
_cell.angle_gamma   90.00
#
_symmetry.space_group_name_H-M   'P 1'
#
loop_
_entity.id
_entity.type
_entity.pdbx_description
1 polymer ?
#
loop_
_entity_poly.entity_id
_entity_poly.type
_entity_poly.pdbx_seq_one_letter_code
_entity_poly.pdbx_strand_id
1 'polypeptide(L)'
;MAYPLHYIGAYQLRNWIGAPPKSIQQSVEVIEYPGSDYEAIRTTGLRSGAFSMRSVVDCASIAAARSRLGDYQAFVGSDPVQLIWNSLDFDTLDLRVAVLRAELVSIERKVIICGALTPNNTVDLVVDWALLLTPF
;
A
#
# COMPACT_ATOMS: atom_id res chain seq x y z
N MET A 1 23.92 1.87 10.46
CA MET A 1 22.59 1.31 10.79
C MET A 1 21.81 1.28 9.48
N ALA A 2 21.39 0.10 8.99
CA ALA A 2 20.66 0.01 7.72
C ALA A 2 19.23 0.56 7.91
N TYR A 3 18.74 1.34 6.94
CA TYR A 3 17.36 1.80 6.96
C TYR A 3 16.41 0.62 6.73
N PRO A 4 15.21 0.62 7.35
CA PRO A 4 14.20 -0.40 7.11
C PRO A 4 13.82 -0.44 5.63
N LEU A 5 13.60 -1.66 5.12
CA LEU A 5 13.20 -1.86 3.74
C LEU A 5 11.68 -1.73 3.59
N HIS A 6 11.27 -1.05 2.54
CA HIS A 6 9.86 -0.82 2.20
C HIS A 6 9.63 -1.09 0.72
N TYR A 7 8.68 -1.97 0.40
CA TYR A 7 8.32 -2.33 -0.97
C TYR A 7 6.82 -2.46 -1.18
N ILE A 8 6.39 -2.17 -2.40
CA ILE A 8 5.08 -2.56 -2.94
C ILE A 8 5.27 -3.14 -4.34
N GLY A 9 4.97 -4.42 -4.51
CA GLY A 9 5.34 -5.18 -5.70
C GLY A 9 6.84 -5.06 -5.98
N ALA A 10 7.20 -4.61 -7.19
CA ALA A 10 8.60 -4.45 -7.61
C ALA A 10 9.26 -3.13 -7.15
N TYR A 11 8.52 -2.22 -6.49
CA TYR A 11 9.00 -0.87 -6.24
C TYR A 11 9.47 -0.67 -4.81
N GLN A 12 10.72 -0.20 -4.68
CA GLN A 12 11.28 0.23 -3.40
C GLN A 12 10.81 1.65 -3.06
N LEU A 13 10.39 1.82 -1.81
CA LEU A 13 9.94 3.09 -1.26
C LEU A 13 10.93 3.53 -0.18
N ARG A 14 11.08 4.83 0.01
CA ARG A 14 11.95 5.35 1.08
C ARG A 14 11.27 5.22 2.44
N ASN A 15 9.98 5.54 2.50
CA ASN A 15 9.24 5.50 3.75
C ASN A 15 7.74 5.28 3.53
N TRP A 16 7.12 4.66 4.53
CA TRP A 16 5.67 4.57 4.70
C TRP A 16 5.24 5.37 5.92
N ILE A 17 4.26 6.25 5.74
CA ILE A 17 3.55 6.93 6.82
C ILE A 17 2.21 6.22 6.99
N GLY A 18 1.97 5.71 8.20
CA GLY A 18 0.84 4.83 8.52
C GLY A 18 1.29 3.41 8.82
N ALA A 19 0.33 2.56 9.18
CA ALA A 19 0.58 1.16 9.50
C ALA A 19 -0.53 0.28 8.92
N PRO A 20 -0.21 -0.91 8.40
CA PRO A 20 -1.21 -1.89 8.04
C PRO A 20 -1.97 -2.36 9.29
N PRO A 21 -3.25 -2.75 9.16
CA PRO A 21 -4.02 -3.29 10.28
C PRO A 21 -3.40 -4.60 10.77
N LYS A 22 -3.44 -4.82 12.09
CA LYS A 22 -2.79 -5.97 12.73
C LYS A 22 -3.49 -7.31 12.47
N SER A 23 -4.72 -7.30 11.97
CA SER A 23 -5.49 -8.51 11.70
C SER A 23 -6.39 -8.33 10.47
N ILE A 24 -6.59 -9.41 9.74
CA ILE A 24 -7.66 -9.53 8.76
C ILE A 24 -8.97 -9.67 9.53
N GLN A 25 -10.01 -8.95 9.13
CA GLN A 25 -11.34 -9.14 9.67
C GLN A 25 -12.08 -10.17 8.82
N GLN A 26 -12.76 -11.11 9.45
CA GLN A 26 -13.61 -12.07 8.76
C GLN A 26 -14.98 -11.43 8.60
N SER A 27 -15.43 -11.19 7.37
CA SER A 27 -16.83 -10.80 7.14
C SER A 27 -17.71 -12.03 7.33
N VAL A 28 -18.60 -11.94 8.31
CA VAL A 28 -19.63 -12.94 8.59
C VAL A 28 -20.96 -12.33 8.15
N GLU A 29 -21.54 -12.86 7.08
CA GLU A 29 -22.92 -12.57 6.71
C GLU A 29 -23.82 -13.57 7.41
N VAL A 30 -24.71 -13.09 8.28
CA VAL A 30 -25.78 -13.91 8.86
C VAL A 30 -26.99 -13.78 7.95
N ILE A 31 -27.37 -14.89 7.32
CA ILE A 31 -28.57 -14.96 6.49
C ILE A 31 -29.70 -15.50 7.38
N GLU A 32 -30.64 -14.64 7.69
CA GLU A 32 -31.86 -14.99 8.40
C GLU A 32 -32.94 -15.39 7.40
N TYR A 33 -33.57 -16.55 7.59
CA TYR A 33 -34.69 -17.00 6.77
C TYR A 33 -36.01 -16.57 7.43
N PRO A 34 -36.84 -15.74 6.77
CA PRO A 34 -38.12 -15.32 7.34
C PRO A 34 -39.05 -16.53 7.52
N GLY A 35 -39.41 -16.83 8.77
CA GLY A 35 -40.32 -17.91 9.14
C GLY A 35 -39.66 -19.16 9.72
N SER A 36 -38.36 -19.15 9.99
CA SER A 36 -37.67 -20.23 10.72
C SER A 36 -36.66 -19.69 11.73
N ASP A 37 -36.55 -20.31 12.89
CA ASP A 37 -35.55 -19.98 13.93
C ASP A 37 -34.10 -20.43 13.56
N TYR A 38 -33.82 -20.64 12.28
CA TYR A 38 -32.53 -21.09 11.79
C TYR A 38 -31.74 -19.92 11.20
N GLU A 39 -30.58 -19.65 11.77
CA GLU A 39 -29.59 -18.73 11.23
C GLU A 39 -28.58 -19.50 10.37
N ALA A 40 -28.39 -19.07 9.12
CA ALA A 40 -27.30 -19.57 8.28
C ALA A 40 -26.15 -18.57 8.33
N ILE A 41 -25.04 -18.98 8.95
CA ILE A 41 -23.82 -18.18 9.00
C ILE A 41 -23.00 -18.45 7.74
N ARG A 42 -22.86 -17.44 6.88
CA ARG A 42 -22.02 -17.48 5.69
C ARG A 42 -20.79 -16.62 5.93
N THR A 43 -19.62 -17.24 6.01
CA THR A 43 -18.34 -16.55 6.08
C THR A 43 -17.90 -16.14 4.67
N THR A 44 -18.12 -14.87 4.32
CA THR A 44 -17.76 -14.28 3.03
C THR A 44 -16.34 -13.72 3.08
N GLY A 45 -15.34 -14.60 2.98
CA GLY A 45 -13.94 -14.23 2.75
C GLY A 45 -13.21 -13.57 3.94
N LEU A 46 -11.90 -13.76 3.97
CA LEU A 46 -11.00 -13.08 4.89
C LEU A 46 -10.45 -11.85 4.16
N ARG A 47 -10.87 -10.63 4.50
CA ARG A 47 -10.33 -9.39 3.92
C ARG A 47 -10.24 -8.33 5.01
N SER A 48 -9.14 -7.60 5.09
CA SER A 48 -9.10 -6.48 6.04
C SER A 48 -10.06 -5.39 5.59
N GLY A 49 -10.51 -4.54 6.52
CA GLY A 49 -11.05 -3.24 6.14
C GLY A 49 -10.02 -2.48 5.28
N ALA A 50 -10.52 -1.62 4.39
CA ALA A 50 -9.66 -0.74 3.61
C ALA A 50 -8.88 0.19 4.57
N PHE A 51 -7.58 0.34 4.35
CA PHE A 51 -6.73 1.20 5.13
C PHE A 51 -5.90 2.11 4.23
N SER A 52 -5.55 3.28 4.75
CA SER A 52 -4.77 4.27 4.02
C SER A 52 -3.32 4.28 4.48
N MET A 53 -2.38 4.32 3.54
CA MET A 53 -0.97 4.54 3.82
C MET A 53 -0.40 5.57 2.86
N ARG A 54 0.57 6.35 3.31
CA ARG A 54 1.24 7.36 2.49
C ARG A 54 2.68 6.92 2.21
N SER A 55 3.02 6.78 0.94
CA SER A 55 4.40 6.48 0.55
C SER A 55 5.15 7.75 0.22
N VAL A 56 6.43 7.80 0.59
CA VAL A 56 7.36 8.83 0.16
C VAL A 56 8.46 8.18 -0.67
N VAL A 57 8.64 8.65 -1.91
CA VAL A 57 9.54 8.04 -2.89
C VAL A 57 10.52 9.06 -3.42
N ASP A 58 11.80 8.70 -3.46
CA ASP A 58 12.86 9.50 -4.07
C ASP A 58 12.90 9.29 -5.58
N CYS A 59 12.77 10.38 -6.34
CA CYS A 59 12.82 10.38 -7.79
C CYS A 59 13.95 11.29 -8.30
N ALA A 60 14.53 10.91 -9.44
CA ALA A 60 15.61 11.67 -10.07
C ALA A 60 15.11 12.96 -10.74
N SER A 61 13.89 12.95 -11.26
CA SER A 61 13.28 14.08 -11.97
C SER A 61 11.77 14.12 -11.79
N ILE A 62 11.15 15.26 -12.11
CA ILE A 62 9.68 15.41 -12.10
C ILE A 62 9.04 14.48 -13.15
N ALA A 63 9.68 14.31 -14.31
CA ALA A 63 9.21 13.39 -15.34
C ALA A 63 9.22 11.94 -14.84
N ALA A 64 10.29 11.52 -14.14
CA ALA A 64 10.36 10.20 -13.53
C ALA A 64 9.30 10.01 -12.43
N ALA A 65 9.03 11.05 -11.62
CA ALA A 65 7.97 11.02 -10.62
C ALA A 65 6.58 10.83 -11.26
N ARG A 66 6.30 11.52 -12.37
CA ARG A 66 5.04 11.36 -13.12
C ARG A 66 4.91 9.98 -13.76
N SER A 67 6.00 9.44 -14.33
CA SER A 67 6.00 8.07 -14.87
C SER A 67 5.67 7.07 -13.78
N ARG A 68 6.35 7.16 -12.62
CA ARG A 68 6.08 6.28 -11.48
C ARG A 68 4.66 6.39 -10.95
N LEU A 69 4.08 7.59 -10.94
CA LEU A 69 2.67 7.76 -10.57
C LEU A 69 1.75 6.98 -11.54
N GLY A 70 2.04 7.00 -12.84
CA GLY A 70 1.32 6.19 -13.82
C GLY A 70 1.44 4.69 -13.55
N ASP A 71 2.65 4.22 -13.23
CA ASP A 71 2.89 2.82 -12.88
C ASP A 71 2.14 2.43 -11.59
N TYR A 72 2.08 3.33 -10.60
CA TYR A 72 1.34 3.12 -9.36
C TYR A 72 -0.17 3.08 -9.57
N GLN A 73 -0.69 3.90 -10.49
CA GLN A 73 -2.09 3.86 -10.88
C GLN A 73 -2.44 2.56 -11.63
N ALA A 74 -1.49 1.95 -12.33
CA ALA A 74 -1.70 0.67 -13.01
C ALA A 74 -1.92 -0.51 -12.04
N PHE A 75 -1.48 -0.39 -10.77
CA PHE A 75 -1.81 -1.38 -9.74
C PHE A 75 -3.25 -1.28 -9.24
N VAL A 76 -3.94 -0.17 -9.51
CA VAL A 76 -5.31 0.01 -9.03
C VAL A 76 -6.22 -1.01 -9.72
N GLY A 77 -6.76 -1.94 -8.95
CA GLY A 77 -7.60 -3.03 -9.45
C GLY A 77 -6.83 -4.18 -10.12
N SER A 78 -5.50 -4.23 -10.01
CA SER A 78 -4.71 -5.38 -10.44
C SER A 78 -4.75 -6.53 -9.41
N ASP A 79 -4.08 -7.63 -9.72
CA ASP A 79 -3.88 -8.73 -8.77
C ASP A 79 -3.17 -8.26 -7.49
N PRO A 80 -3.43 -8.90 -6.33
CA PRO A 80 -2.76 -8.55 -5.08
C PRO A 80 -1.24 -8.65 -5.19
N VAL A 81 -0.56 -7.60 -4.71
CA VAL A 81 0.90 -7.48 -4.77
C VAL A 81 1.53 -7.70 -3.39
N GLN A 82 2.79 -8.11 -3.39
CA GLN A 82 3.59 -8.24 -2.18
C GLN A 82 3.79 -6.87 -1.51
N LEU A 83 3.65 -6.82 -0.18
CA LEU A 83 3.95 -5.66 0.65
C LEU A 83 5.09 -6.00 1.61
N ILE A 84 6.13 -5.16 1.61
CA ILE A 84 7.16 -5.20 2.65
C ILE A 84 7.10 -3.88 3.43
N TRP A 85 6.84 -3.97 4.73
CA TRP A 85 6.74 -2.80 5.61
C TRP A 85 7.65 -2.96 6.83
N ASN A 86 8.59 -2.02 7.04
CA ASN A 86 9.55 -2.09 8.15
C ASN A 86 10.36 -3.40 8.16
N SER A 87 10.80 -3.86 6.98
CA SER A 87 11.47 -5.15 6.79
C SER A 87 10.61 -6.39 7.13
N LEU A 88 9.32 -6.23 7.46
CA LEU A 88 8.36 -7.33 7.56
C LEU A 88 7.78 -7.59 6.19
N ASP A 89 8.00 -8.81 5.70
CA ASP A 89 7.41 -9.30 4.46
C ASP A 89 6.04 -9.94 4.73
N PHE A 90 4.99 -9.39 4.13
CA PHE A 90 3.63 -9.90 4.31
C PHE A 90 3.39 -11.21 3.55
N ASP A 91 4.19 -11.52 2.53
CA ASP A 91 4.09 -12.82 1.85
C ASP A 91 4.46 -13.97 2.80
N THR A 92 5.33 -13.74 3.80
CA THR A 92 5.66 -14.75 4.82
C THR A 92 4.52 -15.01 5.82
N LEU A 93 3.50 -14.15 5.80
CA LEU A 93 2.28 -14.27 6.61
C LEU A 93 1.09 -14.76 5.78
N ASP A 94 1.30 -15.20 4.54
CA ASP A 94 0.27 -15.54 3.55
C ASP A 94 -0.68 -14.37 3.25
N LEU A 95 -0.18 -13.13 3.33
CA LEU A 95 -0.92 -11.90 3.10
C LEU A 95 -0.35 -11.09 1.94
N ARG A 96 -1.24 -10.67 1.05
CA ARG A 96 -0.95 -9.72 -0.02
C ARG A 96 -1.83 -8.51 0.06
N VAL A 97 -1.46 -7.47 -0.69
CA VAL A 97 -2.18 -6.21 -0.70
C VAL A 97 -2.80 -5.98 -2.07
N ALA A 98 -4.12 -5.83 -2.09
CA ALA A 98 -4.84 -5.27 -3.23
C ALA A 98 -4.82 -3.74 -3.14
N VAL A 99 -4.42 -3.08 -4.24
CA VAL A 99 -4.43 -1.62 -4.34
C VAL A 99 -5.80 -1.17 -4.83
N LEU A 100 -6.53 -0.44 -3.97
CA LEU A 100 -7.85 0.10 -4.30
C LEU A 100 -7.75 1.49 -4.93
N ARG A 101 -6.78 2.30 -4.50
CA ARG A 101 -6.56 3.66 -5.01
C ARG A 101 -5.13 4.09 -4.76
N ALA A 102 -4.57 4.85 -5.69
CA ALA A 102 -3.28 5.53 -5.56
C ALA A 102 -3.45 6.99 -6.03
N GLU A 103 -3.37 7.94 -5.10
CA GLU A 103 -3.57 9.36 -5.33
C GLU A 103 -2.29 10.15 -5.11
N LEU A 104 -2.03 11.09 -6.02
CA LEU A 104 -0.93 12.02 -5.84
C LEU A 104 -1.26 13.04 -4.73
N VAL A 105 -0.38 13.16 -3.75
CA VAL A 105 -0.45 14.21 -2.72
C VAL A 105 0.40 15.40 -3.17
N SER A 106 1.68 15.17 -3.42
CA SER A 106 2.59 16.23 -3.88
C SER A 106 3.78 15.67 -4.67
N ILE A 107 4.30 16.51 -5.58
CA ILE A 107 5.59 16.31 -6.24
C ILE A 107 6.42 17.54 -5.90
N GLU A 108 7.41 17.38 -5.04
CA GLU A 108 8.19 18.49 -4.52
C GLU A 108 9.64 18.33 -4.92
N ARG A 109 10.20 19.37 -5.55
CA ARG A 109 11.62 19.41 -5.81
C ARG A 109 12.35 19.83 -4.55
N LYS A 110 13.26 19.00 -4.07
CA LYS A 110 14.16 19.36 -2.97
C LYS A 110 15.19 20.34 -3.47
N VAL A 111 15.12 21.57 -2.96
CA VAL A 111 16.19 22.56 -3.11
C VAL A 111 17.01 22.50 -1.82
N ILE A 112 18.14 21.80 -1.86
CA ILE A 112 19.07 21.75 -0.73
C ILE A 112 20.00 22.96 -0.83
N ILE A 113 19.83 23.92 0.07
CA ILE A 113 20.64 25.16 0.10
C ILE A 113 22.04 24.90 0.73
N CYS A 114 22.24 23.77 1.43
CA CYS A 114 23.51 23.44 2.08
C CYS A 114 24.04 22.03 1.74
N GLY A 115 24.89 21.95 0.71
CA GLY A 115 26.15 21.19 0.75
C GLY A 115 26.19 19.66 0.62
N ALA A 116 25.10 18.90 0.65
CA ALA A 116 25.17 17.44 0.50
C ALA A 116 24.19 16.93 -0.56
N LEU A 117 24.66 16.81 -1.81
CA LEU A 117 23.97 16.08 -2.86
C LEU A 117 24.19 14.58 -2.64
N THR A 118 23.10 13.82 -2.55
CA THR A 118 23.11 12.48 -3.16
C THR A 118 22.81 12.72 -4.65
N PRO A 119 23.78 12.51 -5.56
CA PRO A 119 23.50 12.65 -6.98
C PRO A 119 22.37 11.66 -7.34
N ASN A 120 21.33 12.17 -8.03
CA ASN A 120 20.14 11.45 -8.52
C ASN A 120 18.86 11.42 -7.67
N ASN A 121 18.78 12.07 -6.50
CA ASN A 121 17.52 12.17 -5.73
C ASN A 121 17.12 13.62 -5.48
N THR A 122 16.39 14.23 -6.42
CA THR A 122 16.08 15.67 -6.37
C THR A 122 14.60 15.98 -6.21
N VAL A 123 13.73 14.97 -6.34
CA VAL A 123 12.28 15.15 -6.30
C VAL A 123 11.67 14.12 -5.37
N ASP A 124 10.86 14.58 -4.43
CA ASP A 124 10.00 13.75 -3.61
C ASP A 124 8.66 13.57 -4.30
N LEU A 125 8.25 12.30 -4.44
CA LEU A 125 6.91 11.92 -4.83
C LEU A 125 6.19 11.39 -3.58
N VAL A 126 5.09 12.04 -3.22
CA VAL A 126 4.22 11.63 -2.10
C VAL A 126 2.89 11.15 -2.66
N VAL A 127 2.53 9.91 -2.33
CA VAL A 127 1.34 9.23 -2.83
C VAL A 127 0.56 8.65 -1.66
N ASP A 128 -0.74 8.90 -1.64
CA ASP A 128 -1.70 8.30 -0.71
C ASP A 128 -2.31 7.06 -1.36
N TRP A 129 -2.26 5.96 -0.63
CA TRP A 129 -2.72 4.66 -1.08
C TRP A 129 -3.91 4.25 -0.24
N ALA A 130 -4.97 3.79 -0.89
CA ALA A 130 -6.01 2.98 -0.27
C ALA A 130 -5.73 1.52 -0.59
N LEU A 131 -5.47 0.74 0.45
CA LEU A 131 -5.00 -0.63 0.38
C LEU A 131 -5.96 -1.56 1.11
N LEU A 132 -5.98 -2.82 0.71
CA LEU A 132 -6.75 -3.88 1.35
C LEU A 132 -5.89 -5.14 1.46
N LEU A 133 -5.78 -5.72 2.65
CA LEU A 133 -5.08 -6.99 2.84
C LEU A 133 -6.00 -8.15 2.44
N THR A 134 -5.48 -9.00 1.57
CA THR A 134 -6.11 -10.22 1.09
C THR A 134 -5.21 -11.42 1.38
N PRO A 135 -5.78 -12.56 1.79
CA PRO A 135 -5.03 -13.81 1.82
C PRO A 135 -4.57 -14.17 0.41
N PHE A 136 -3.35 -14.69 0.30
CA PHE A 136 -2.77 -15.23 -0.93
C PHE A 136 -3.08 -16.72 -1.10
#